data_AF-A0A7W6RKV7-F1
#
_entry.id   AF-A0A7W6RKV7-F1
#
_cell.length_a   1.000
_cell.length_b   1.000
_cell.length_c   1.000
_cell.angle_alpha   90.00
_cell.angle_beta   90.00
_cell.angle_gamma   90.00
#
_symmetry.space_group_name_H-M   'P 1'
#
loop_
_entity.id
_entity.type
_entity.pdbx_description
1 polymer ?
#
loop_
_entity_poly.entity_id
_entity_poly.type
_entity_poly.pdbx_seq_one_letter_code
_entity_poly.pdbx_strand_id
1 'polypeptide(L)'
;MSSEVTMKYLKSEDLGMLQQVLSDAGYTGDILFDQPRTFNAAALLLIQLFQAGTTSPDELASELDRHFGKAKRVVAVPPTVPPFHRFAIQGLPSSLSAIVH
;
A
#
# COMPACT_ATOMS: atom_id res chain seq x y z
N MET A 1 15.59 -38.24 13.16
CA MET A 1 16.10 -36.97 12.63
C MET A 1 15.24 -35.85 13.22
N SER A 2 15.69 -35.20 14.29
CA SER A 2 15.03 -33.98 14.79
C SER A 2 15.63 -32.81 14.04
N SER A 3 14.87 -32.20 13.14
CA SER A 3 15.19 -30.86 12.66
C SER A 3 14.88 -29.91 13.80
N GLU A 4 15.90 -29.46 14.51
CA GLU A 4 15.78 -28.38 15.49
C GLU A 4 15.41 -27.12 14.71
N VAL A 5 14.11 -26.80 14.68
CA VAL A 5 13.64 -25.52 14.15
C VAL A 5 14.12 -24.47 15.14
N THR A 6 15.30 -23.90 14.89
CA THR A 6 15.80 -22.74 15.62
C THR A 6 14.88 -21.56 15.28
N MET A 7 13.73 -21.49 15.94
CA MET A 7 12.84 -20.33 15.85
C MET A 7 13.60 -19.15 16.43
N LYS A 8 14.04 -18.22 15.58
CA LYS A 8 14.53 -16.92 16.04
C LYS A 8 13.37 -16.23 16.73
N TYR A 9 13.48 -16.08 18.04
CA TYR A 9 12.54 -15.31 18.84
C TYR A 9 12.53 -13.87 18.34
N LEU A 10 11.34 -13.36 18.01
CA LEU A 10 11.15 -11.95 17.65
C LEU A 10 11.44 -11.08 18.88
N LYS A 11 12.45 -10.22 18.79
CA LYS A 11 12.69 -9.17 19.79
C LYS A 11 11.88 -7.93 19.45
N SER A 12 11.72 -7.04 20.42
CA SER A 12 11.01 -5.78 20.22
C SER A 12 11.63 -4.90 19.12
N GLU A 13 12.96 -4.95 18.96
CA GLU A 13 13.69 -4.26 17.89
C GLU A 13 13.32 -4.82 16.51
N ASP A 14 13.20 -6.14 16.39
CA ASP A 14 12.80 -6.81 15.15
C ASP A 14 11.37 -6.44 14.77
N LEU A 15 10.46 -6.37 15.76
CA LEU A 15 9.07 -5.93 15.53
C LEU A 15 9.00 -4.51 14.98
N GLY A 16 9.83 -3.59 15.49
CA GLY A 16 9.93 -2.23 14.97
C GLY A 16 10.39 -2.19 13.51
N MET A 17 11.40 -3.01 13.17
CA MET A 17 11.87 -3.14 11.79
C MET A 17 10.79 -3.70 10.86
N LEU A 18 10.10 -4.77 11.27
CA LEU A 18 9.00 -5.36 10.48
C LEU A 18 7.86 -4.36 10.25
N GLN A 19 7.50 -3.58 11.28
CA GLN A 19 6.47 -2.55 11.17
C GLN A 19 6.89 -1.40 10.23
N GLN A 20 8.16 -1.02 10.25
CA GLN A 20 8.70 -0.03 9.30
C GLN A 20 8.61 -0.54 7.86
N VAL A 21 9.01 -1.79 7.60
CA VAL A 21 8.94 -2.41 6.27
C VAL A 21 7.50 -2.46 5.76
N LEU A 22 6.53 -2.81 6.61
CA LEU A 22 5.11 -2.76 6.25
C LEU A 22 4.66 -1.34 5.89
N SER A 23 5.06 -0.36 6.68
CA SER A 23 4.69 1.04 6.49
C SER A 23 5.26 1.60 5.18
N ASP A 24 6.52 1.30 4.87
CA ASP A 24 7.20 1.74 3.64
C ASP A 24 6.61 1.11 2.37
N ALA A 25 6.09 -0.12 2.52
CA ALA A 25 5.32 -0.83 1.49
C ALA A 25 3.86 -0.37 1.39
N GLY A 26 3.41 0.55 2.26
CA GLY A 26 2.07 1.14 2.23
C GLY A 26 0.99 0.35 2.96
N TYR A 27 1.37 -0.62 3.80
CA TYR A 27 0.44 -1.35 4.66
C TYR A 27 0.21 -0.59 5.97
N THR A 28 -1.05 -0.20 6.22
CA THR A 28 -1.46 0.54 7.44
C THR A 28 -1.79 -0.38 8.63
N GLY A 29 -1.54 -1.68 8.51
CA GLY A 29 -1.86 -2.67 9.54
C GLY A 29 -0.80 -2.70 10.64
N ASP A 30 -1.20 -2.42 11.86
CA ASP A 30 -0.33 -2.46 13.03
C ASP A 30 -0.13 -3.91 13.51
N ILE A 31 1.12 -4.35 13.64
CA ILE A 31 1.47 -5.69 14.11
C ILE A 31 1.20 -5.83 15.63
N LEU A 32 1.09 -4.71 16.34
CA LEU A 32 1.04 -4.64 17.81
C LEU A 32 -0.38 -4.68 18.41
N PHE A 33 -1.45 -4.59 17.60
CA PHE A 33 -2.81 -4.51 18.14
C PHE A 33 -3.46 -5.89 18.37
N ASP A 34 -3.75 -6.16 19.64
CA ASP A 34 -4.43 -7.36 20.19
C ASP A 34 -5.94 -7.47 19.83
N GLN A 35 -6.41 -6.75 18.81
CA GLN A 35 -7.80 -6.85 18.38
C GLN A 35 -7.96 -7.89 17.26
N PRO A 36 -9.06 -8.67 17.24
CA PRO A 36 -9.28 -9.77 16.27
C PRO A 36 -9.59 -9.27 14.85
N ARG A 37 -9.17 -8.06 14.48
CA ARG A 37 -9.29 -7.57 13.12
C ARG A 37 -8.24 -8.27 12.29
N THR A 38 -8.68 -9.31 11.57
CA THR A 38 -8.08 -9.82 10.33
C THR A 38 -6.56 -9.69 10.31
N PHE A 39 -5.86 -10.68 10.88
CA PHE A 39 -4.40 -10.76 10.81
C PHE A 39 -3.92 -10.33 9.44
N ASN A 40 -3.13 -9.26 9.39
CA ASN A 40 -2.60 -8.74 8.15
C ASN A 40 -1.72 -9.84 7.52
N ALA A 41 -2.16 -10.40 6.38
CA ALA A 41 -1.46 -11.49 5.71
C ALA A 41 0.01 -11.11 5.40
N ALA A 42 0.28 -9.83 5.16
CA ALA A 42 1.63 -9.31 4.98
C ALA A 42 2.48 -9.40 6.26
N ALA A 43 1.90 -9.09 7.41
CA ALA A 43 2.59 -9.20 8.71
C ALA A 43 2.91 -10.67 9.04
N LEU A 44 1.97 -11.59 8.78
CA LEU A 44 2.21 -13.02 8.97
C LEU A 44 3.34 -13.54 8.07
N LEU A 45 3.36 -13.11 6.79
CA LEU A 45 4.43 -13.49 5.87
C LEU A 45 5.79 -12.98 6.36
N LEU A 46 5.88 -11.73 6.79
CA LEU A 46 7.12 -11.16 7.33
C LEU A 46 7.64 -11.93 8.55
N ILE A 47 6.75 -12.28 9.48
CA ILE A 47 7.10 -13.09 10.65
C ILE A 47 7.66 -14.45 10.21
N GLN A 48 7.05 -15.10 9.22
CA GLN A 48 7.53 -16.37 8.68
C GLN A 48 8.90 -16.24 8.01
N LEU A 49 9.10 -15.20 7.19
CA LEU A 49 10.37 -14.94 6.51
C LEU A 49 11.50 -14.65 7.50
N PHE A 50 11.19 -13.89 8.55
CA PHE A 50 12.14 -13.59 9.63
C PHE A 50 12.54 -14.85 10.39
N GLN A 51 11.57 -15.71 10.73
CA GLN A 51 11.84 -17.00 11.35
C GLN A 51 12.62 -17.95 10.44
N ALA A 52 12.41 -17.86 9.11
CA ALA A 52 13.19 -18.60 8.11
C ALA A 52 14.62 -18.06 7.93
N GLY A 53 14.95 -16.92 8.54
CA GLY A 53 16.29 -16.34 8.56
C GLY A 53 16.48 -15.10 7.68
N THR A 54 15.44 -14.63 7.00
CA THR A 54 15.48 -13.40 6.18
C THR A 54 15.34 -12.19 7.11
N THR A 55 16.45 -11.51 7.38
CA THR A 55 16.47 -10.37 8.32
C THR A 55 16.77 -9.04 7.65
N SER A 56 17.07 -9.04 6.34
CA SER A 56 17.34 -7.81 5.59
C SER A 56 16.02 -7.11 5.24
N PRO A 57 15.85 -5.83 5.60
CA PRO A 57 14.61 -5.09 5.31
C PRO A 57 14.33 -4.97 3.81
N ASP A 58 15.38 -4.83 2.97
CA ASP A 58 15.23 -4.74 1.51
C ASP A 58 14.74 -6.07 0.90
N GLU A 59 15.20 -7.20 1.45
CA GLU A 59 14.75 -8.54 1.04
C GLU A 59 13.31 -8.77 1.47
N LEU A 60 12.96 -8.38 2.70
CA LEU A 60 11.60 -8.48 3.22
C LEU A 60 10.60 -7.64 2.40
N ALA A 61 10.98 -6.42 2.01
CA ALA A 61 10.18 -5.57 1.13
C ALA A 61 10.02 -6.18 -0.28
N SER A 62 11.11 -6.72 -0.84
CA SER A 62 11.08 -7.39 -2.14
C SER A 62 10.18 -8.62 -2.15
N GLU A 63 10.19 -9.37 -1.04
CA GLU A 63 9.38 -10.57 -0.88
C GLU A 63 7.89 -10.23 -0.70
N LEU A 64 7.58 -9.14 0.00
CA LEU A 64 6.23 -8.58 0.05
C LEU A 64 5.71 -8.18 -1.33
N ASP A 65 6.52 -7.44 -2.10
CA ASP A 65 6.20 -7.06 -3.48
C ASP A 65 5.99 -8.29 -4.38
N ARG A 66 6.75 -9.38 -4.14
CA ARG A 66 6.63 -10.64 -4.88
C ARG A 66 5.34 -11.39 -4.54
N HIS A 67 4.97 -11.44 -3.26
CA HIS A 67 3.81 -12.20 -2.78
C HIS A 67 2.48 -11.49 -2.99
N PHE A 68 2.44 -10.18 -2.76
CA PHE A 68 1.19 -9.39 -2.80
C PHE A 68 1.10 -8.47 -4.02
N GLY A 69 2.15 -8.39 -4.82
CA GLY A 69 2.29 -7.40 -5.87
C GLY A 69 2.69 -6.03 -5.31
N LYS A 70 3.23 -5.17 -6.17
CA LYS A 70 3.58 -3.81 -5.78
C LYS A 70 2.32 -3.07 -5.34
N ALA A 71 2.28 -2.67 -4.07
CA ALA A 71 1.29 -1.71 -3.62
C ALA A 71 1.42 -0.49 -4.54
N LYS A 72 0.39 -0.21 -5.35
CA LYS A 72 0.36 1.00 -6.14
C LYS A 72 0.46 2.14 -5.15
N ARG A 73 1.65 2.73 -5.00
CA ARG A 73 1.81 4.06 -4.42
C ARG A 73 0.89 4.90 -5.28
N VAL A 74 -0.28 5.23 -4.73
CA VAL A 74 -1.19 6.19 -5.35
C VAL A 74 -0.42 7.49 -5.23
N VAL A 75 0.46 7.73 -6.19
CA VAL A 75 0.98 9.06 -6.46
C VAL A 75 -0.29 9.84 -6.74
N ALA A 76 -0.68 10.68 -5.79
CA ALA A 76 -1.80 11.58 -5.92
C ALA A 76 -1.44 12.52 -7.06
N VAL A 77 -1.69 12.08 -8.30
CA VAL A 77 -1.65 12.94 -9.47
C VAL A 77 -2.82 13.90 -9.25
N PRO A 78 -2.58 15.20 -9.00
CA PRO A 78 -3.69 16.13 -8.91
C PRO A 78 -4.42 16.09 -10.25
N PRO A 79 -5.78 16.06 -10.26
CA PRO A 79 -6.52 16.10 -11.50
C PRO A 79 -6.19 17.44 -12.17
N THR A 80 -5.31 17.42 -13.18
CA THR A 80 -4.82 18.65 -13.82
C THR A 80 -5.86 19.22 -14.79
N VAL A 81 -7.01 18.58 -14.95
CA VAL A 81 -8.07 19.06 -15.84
C VAL A 81 -9.45 18.75 -15.25
N PRO A 82 -10.32 19.75 -15.06
CA PRO A 82 -11.74 19.47 -14.83
C PRO A 82 -12.34 18.87 -16.11
N PRO A 83 -13.06 17.75 -16.05
CA PRO A 83 -13.59 17.05 -17.24
C PRO A 83 -14.73 17.80 -17.95
N PHE A 84 -15.13 18.98 -17.47
CA PHE A 84 -16.30 19.70 -17.97
C PHE A 84 -15.91 21.05 -18.56
N HIS A 85 -16.21 21.24 -19.84
CA HIS A 85 -16.09 22.50 -20.53
C HIS A 85 -17.03 23.54 -19.88
N ARG A 86 -16.52 24.70 -19.46
CA ARG A 86 -17.28 25.74 -18.71
C ARG A 86 -18.59 26.17 -19.40
N PHE A 87 -18.69 25.99 -20.71
CA PHE A 87 -19.88 26.32 -21.52
C PHE A 87 -20.95 25.21 -21.56
N ALA A 88 -20.69 24.01 -21.05
CA ALA A 88 -21.68 22.93 -21.01
C ALA A 88 -22.79 23.17 -19.96
N ILE A 89 -22.52 23.99 -18.95
CA ILE A 89 -23.46 24.26 -17.84
C ILE A 89 -24.29 25.53 -18.09
N GLN A 90 -23.76 26.49 -18.85
CA GLN A 90 -24.32 27.85 -18.91
C GLN A 90 -25.32 28.08 -20.07
N GLY A 91 -25.56 27.08 -20.91
CA GLY A 91 -26.35 27.26 -22.14
C GLY A 91 -25.62 28.11 -23.19
N LEU A 92 -26.01 27.97 -24.46
CA LEU A 92 -25.40 28.73 -25.56
C LEU A 92 -25.71 30.22 -25.40
N PRO A 93 -24.72 31.13 -25.57
CA PRO A 93 -24.98 32.57 -25.53
C PRO A 93 -25.90 32.97 -26.69
N SER A 94 -26.87 33.82 -26.40
CA SER A 94 -27.93 34.28 -27.31
C SER A 94 -27.47 35.10 -28.52
N SER A 95 -26.15 35.29 -28.71
CA SER A 95 -25.60 36.15 -29.76
C SER A 95 -25.42 35.48 -31.13
N LEU A 96 -25.75 34.19 -31.30
CA LEU A 96 -25.64 33.49 -32.59
C LEU A 96 -26.96 33.30 -33.34
N SER A 97 -28.07 33.85 -32.84
CA SER A 97 -29.39 33.72 -33.48
C SER A 97 -29.82 34.96 -34.29
N ALA A 98 -28.88 35.75 -34.78
CA ALA A 98 -29.17 36.86 -35.69
C ALA A 98 -28.19 36.85 -36.85
N ILE A 99 -28.46 36.02 -37.86
CA ILE A 99 -28.28 36.27 -39.31
C ILE A 99 -29.05 35.16 -40.02
N VAL A 100 -30.30 35.43 -40.37
CA VAL A 100 -30.95 34.87 -41.55
C VAL A 100 -31.59 36.07 -42.22
N HIS A 101 -31.02 36.49 -43.35
CA HIS A 101 -31.54 37.53 -44.23
C HIS A 101 -31.84 36.90 -45.58
#